data_AF-A0A6P6FYA7-F1
#
_entry.id   AF-A0A6P6FYA7-F1
#
_cell.length_a   1.000
_cell.length_b   1.000
_cell.length_c   1.000
_cell.angle_alpha   90.00
_cell.angle_beta   90.00
_cell.angle_gamma   90.00
#
_symmetry.space_group_name_H-M   'P 1'
#
loop_
_entity.id
_entity.type
_entity.pdbx_description
1 polymer ?
#
loop_
_entity_poly.entity_id
_entity_poly.type
_entity_poly.pdbx_seq_one_letter_code
_entity_poly.pdbx_strand_id
1 'polypeptide(L)'
;MDDERAGGAEETLVDWAKPFLQGDSRRMLRIMDTGLGGQYSKKGAQAAAALALQCLHTDPKNRPVMIDVLAKMEQLNSPRDVLKTPDHQGIKSSNHRSKTVISNTNSL
;
A
#
# COMPACT_ATOMS: atom_id res chain seq x y z
N MET A 1 38.59 21.77 -22.31
CA MET A 1 37.43 21.81 -23.20
C MET A 1 37.17 20.36 -23.59
N ASP A 2 36.26 19.58 -23.03
CA ASP A 2 35.20 19.78 -22.04
C ASP A 2 34.95 18.40 -21.40
N ASP A 3 34.61 18.39 -20.11
CA ASP A 3 34.39 17.21 -19.28
C ASP A 3 33.11 16.48 -19.75
N GLU A 4 33.22 15.50 -20.65
CA GLU A 4 32.10 14.63 -21.06
C GLU A 4 31.83 13.58 -19.97
N ARG A 5 31.48 14.08 -18.79
CA ARG A 5 31.08 13.31 -17.62
C ARG A 5 29.68 12.73 -17.85
N ALA A 6 29.64 11.52 -18.41
CA ALA A 6 28.62 10.50 -18.15
C ALA A 6 27.19 11.03 -17.86
N GLY A 7 26.54 11.65 -18.84
CA GLY A 7 25.20 12.22 -18.69
C GLY A 7 24.11 11.18 -18.94
N GLY A 8 23.77 10.38 -17.93
CA GLY A 8 22.45 9.74 -17.90
C GLY A 8 21.39 10.85 -17.94
N ALA A 9 20.40 10.74 -18.83
CA ALA A 9 19.32 11.72 -18.92
C ALA A 9 18.75 11.98 -17.51
N GLU A 10 18.69 13.25 -17.11
CA GLU A 10 18.12 13.63 -15.82
C GLU A 10 16.64 13.23 -15.81
N GLU A 11 16.29 12.18 -15.05
CA GLU A 11 14.92 11.73 -14.89
C GLU A 11 14.29 12.41 -13.68
N THR A 12 13.09 12.98 -13.86
CA THR A 12 12.36 13.56 -12.72
C THR A 12 11.82 12.45 -11.82
N LEU A 13 11.69 12.73 -10.51
CA LEU A 13 11.09 11.78 -9.56
C LEU A 13 9.69 11.34 -10.01
N VAL A 14 8.93 12.23 -10.64
CA VAL A 14 7.58 11.96 -11.13
C VAL A 14 7.61 10.93 -12.26
N ASP A 15 8.54 11.07 -13.20
CA ASP A 15 8.64 10.17 -14.34
C ASP A 15 9.10 8.78 -13.91
N TRP A 16 10.04 8.72 -12.96
CA TRP A 16 10.47 7.47 -12.33
C TRP A 16 9.34 6.79 -11.53
N ALA A 17 8.57 7.56 -10.74
CA ALA A 17 7.57 7.01 -9.82
C ALA A 17 6.26 6.58 -10.51
N LYS A 18 5.82 7.31 -11.56
CA LYS A 18 4.57 7.05 -12.30
C LYS A 18 4.31 5.57 -12.63
N PRO A 19 5.25 4.79 -13.21
CA PRO A 19 5.00 3.39 -13.54
C PRO A 19 4.75 2.51 -12.30
N PHE A 20 5.25 2.89 -11.12
CA PHE A 20 5.01 2.19 -9.87
C PHE A 20 3.69 2.60 -9.21
N LEU A 21 3.30 3.87 -9.35
CA LEU A 21 2.04 4.42 -8.84
C LEU A 21 0.81 3.95 -9.63
N GLN A 22 0.94 3.78 -10.94
CA GLN A 22 -0.11 3.25 -11.83
C GLN A 22 -0.16 1.72 -11.89
N GLY A 23 0.88 1.06 -11.38
CA GLY A 23 1.00 -0.39 -11.38
C GLY A 23 0.12 -1.06 -10.34
N ASP A 24 0.37 -2.35 -10.12
CA ASP A 24 -0.29 -3.08 -9.04
C ASP A 24 0.22 -2.62 -7.67
N SER A 25 -0.56 -2.95 -6.64
CA SER A 25 -0.25 -2.65 -5.24
C SER A 25 1.14 -3.13 -4.81
N ARG A 26 1.65 -4.22 -5.39
CA ARG A 26 2.97 -4.76 -5.06
C ARG A 26 4.09 -3.90 -5.63
N ARG A 27 3.96 -3.40 -6.86
CA ARG A 27 4.95 -2.49 -7.47
C ARG A 27 5.04 -1.18 -6.73
N MET A 28 3.92 -0.61 -6.29
CA MET A 28 3.91 0.62 -5.50
C MET A 28 4.71 0.47 -4.19
N LEU A 29 4.56 -0.65 -3.48
CA LEU A 29 5.31 -0.89 -2.23
C LEU A 29 6.84 -0.96 -2.42
N ARG A 30 7.34 -1.12 -3.65
CA ARG A 30 8.79 -1.15 -3.95
C ARG A 30 9.44 0.23 -3.95
N ILE A 31 8.65 1.30 -4.09
CA ILE A 31 9.17 2.68 -4.11
C ILE A 31 8.99 3.40 -2.78
N MET A 32 8.53 2.68 -1.75
CA MET A 32 8.44 3.22 -0.40
C MET A 32 9.83 3.43 0.18
N ASP A 33 9.99 4.49 0.94
CA ASP A 33 11.26 4.86 1.57
C ASP A 33 11.76 3.73 2.49
N THR A 34 12.97 3.25 2.21
CA THR A 34 13.64 2.18 2.96
C THR A 34 14.00 2.63 4.38
N GLY A 35 14.19 3.94 4.61
CA GLY A 35 14.41 4.54 5.92
C GLY A 35 13.23 4.41 6.88
N LEU A 36 12.02 4.15 6.36
CA LEU A 36 10.85 3.85 7.21
C LEU A 36 10.96 2.47 7.87
N GLY A 37 11.86 1.59 7.43
CA GLY A 37 12.03 0.25 8.02
C GLY A 37 10.76 -0.61 7.99
N GLY A 38 9.85 -0.35 7.05
CA GLY A 38 8.54 -1.03 6.98
C GLY A 38 7.53 -0.56 8.04
N GLN A 39 7.83 0.48 8.81
CA GLN A 39 6.94 1.06 9.81
C GLN A 39 5.87 1.96 9.19
N TYR A 40 5.04 1.38 8.32
CA TYR A 40 3.90 2.06 7.71
C TYR A 40 2.78 1.06 7.39
N SER A 41 1.54 1.52 7.41
CA SER A 41 0.40 0.73 6.93
C SER A 41 0.50 0.57 5.41
N LYS A 42 0.52 -0.68 4.91
CA LYS A 42 0.47 -0.95 3.47
C LYS A 42 -0.76 -0.31 2.81
N LYS A 43 -1.90 -0.33 3.51
CA LYS A 43 -3.15 0.27 3.06
C LYS A 43 -3.05 1.80 3.04
N GLY A 44 -2.45 2.39 4.08
CA GLY A 44 -2.17 3.82 4.14
C GLY A 44 -1.25 4.28 3.02
N ALA A 45 -0.17 3.54 2.77
CA ALA A 45 0.75 3.80 1.66
C ALA A 45 0.06 3.72 0.29
N GLN A 46 -0.78 2.71 0.06
CA GLN A 46 -1.57 2.59 -1.17
C GLN A 46 -2.51 3.77 -1.38
N ALA A 47 -3.20 4.20 -0.31
CA ALA A 47 -4.12 5.31 -0.40
C ALA A 47 -3.39 6.66 -0.58
N ALA A 48 -2.22 6.84 0.06
CA ALA A 48 -1.35 7.99 -0.17
C ALA A 48 -0.83 8.02 -1.62
N ALA A 49 -0.40 6.88 -2.17
CA ALA A 49 0.04 6.76 -3.56
C ALA A 49 -1.10 7.08 -4.55
N ALA A 50 -2.32 6.60 -4.28
CA ALA A 50 -3.49 6.92 -5.08
C ALA A 50 -3.85 8.41 -5.04
N LEU A 51 -3.67 9.07 -3.90
CA LEU A 51 -3.83 10.52 -3.77
C LEU A 51 -2.76 11.27 -4.56
N ALA A 52 -1.49 10.88 -4.43
CA ALA A 52 -0.39 11.47 -5.20
C ALA A 52 -0.64 11.35 -6.71
N LEU A 53 -1.12 10.20 -7.18
CA LEU A 53 -1.44 9.99 -8.60
C LEU A 53 -2.54 10.94 -9.10
N GLN A 54 -3.57 11.20 -8.28
CA GLN A 54 -4.61 12.19 -8.60
C GLN A 54 -4.04 13.62 -8.67
N CYS A 55 -3.16 13.98 -7.73
CA CYS A 55 -2.52 15.30 -7.72
C CYS A 55 -1.58 15.52 -8.92
N LEU A 56 -0.95 14.45 -9.40
CA LEU A 56 -0.03 14.46 -10.54
C LEU A 56 -0.72 14.32 -11.90
N HIS A 57 -2.05 14.41 -11.96
CA HIS A 57 -2.78 14.29 -13.21
C HIS A 57 -2.34 15.34 -14.23
N THR A 58 -2.17 14.95 -15.50
CA THR A 58 -1.69 15.82 -16.57
C THR A 58 -2.67 16.97 -16.82
N ASP A 59 -3.96 16.66 -16.95
CA ASP A 59 -5.04 17.65 -16.97
C ASP A 59 -5.26 18.27 -15.58
N PRO A 60 -5.09 19.61 -15.41
CA PRO A 60 -5.35 20.31 -14.16
C PRO A 60 -6.79 20.17 -13.65
N LYS A 61 -7.78 19.98 -14.53
CA LYS A 61 -9.20 19.86 -14.15
C LYS A 61 -9.49 18.59 -13.34
N ASN A 62 -8.66 17.57 -13.51
CA ASN A 62 -8.79 16.30 -12.79
C ASN A 62 -7.97 16.28 -11.50
N ARG A 63 -7.21 17.34 -11.20
CA ARG A 63 -6.48 17.45 -9.93
C ARG A 63 -7.46 17.82 -8.82
N PRO A 64 -7.40 17.17 -7.66
CA PRO A 64 -8.23 17.53 -6.52
C PRO A 64 -7.87 18.93 -6.01
N VAL A 65 -8.86 19.65 -5.51
CA VAL A 65 -8.62 20.90 -4.77
C VAL A 65 -7.98 20.59 -3.42
N MET A 66 -7.21 21.53 -2.87
CA MET A 66 -6.44 21.30 -1.64
C MET A 66 -7.29 20.92 -0.43
N ILE A 67 -8.55 21.35 -0.37
CA ILE A 67 -9.48 20.95 0.70
C ILE A 67 -9.77 19.44 0.65
N ASP A 68 -9.92 18.86 -0.54
CA ASP A 68 -10.14 17.42 -0.72
C ASP A 68 -8.86 16.63 -0.42
N VAL A 69 -7.70 17.19 -0.77
CA VAL A 69 -6.39 16.59 -0.45
C VAL A 69 -6.22 16.51 1.06
N LEU A 70 -6.50 17.60 1.78
CA LEU A 70 -6.42 17.65 3.24
C LEU A 70 -7.38 16.63 3.88
N ALA A 71 -8.64 16.62 3.47
CA ALA A 71 -9.64 15.69 3.99
C ALA A 71 -9.21 14.22 3.79
N LYS A 72 -8.62 13.88 2.63
CA LYS A 72 -8.07 12.54 2.40
C LYS A 72 -6.86 12.26 3.30
N MET A 73 -5.94 13.20 3.47
CA MET A 73 -4.77 13.02 4.35
C MET A 73 -5.16 12.81 5.82
N GLU A 74 -6.16 13.53 6.31
CA GLU A 74 -6.67 13.36 7.68
C GLU A 74 -7.24 11.94 7.90
N GLN A 75 -7.91 11.38 6.89
CA GLN A 75 -8.39 10.00 6.95
C GLN A 75 -7.25 8.97 7.01
N LEU A 76 -6.11 9.25 6.35
CA LEU A 76 -4.92 8.37 6.37
C LEU A 76 -4.20 8.40 7.72
N ASN A 77 -4.22 9.54 8.40
CA ASN A 77 -3.58 9.72 9.71
C ASN A 77 -4.42 9.17 10.87
N SER A 78 -5.61 8.62 10.61
CA SER A 78 -6.46 8.01 11.63
C SER A 78 -5.73 6.80 12.29
N PRO A 79 -5.60 6.74 13.62
CA PRO A 79 -4.83 5.70 14.37
C PRO A 79 -5.25 4.24 14.18
N ARG A 80 -6.28 3.97 13.37
CA ARG A 80 -6.88 2.63 13.20
C ARG A 80 -5.96 1.65 12.46
N ASP A 81 -4.96 2.15 11.74
CA ASP A 81 -4.12 1.35 10.84
C ASP A 81 -2.76 0.94 11.44
N VAL A 82 -2.33 1.55 12.57
CA VAL A 82 -1.01 1.30 13.18
C VAL A 82 -1.02 0.11 14.17
N LEU A 83 -2.20 -0.33 14.62
CA LEU A 83 -2.34 -1.32 15.70
C LEU A 83 -2.34 -2.80 15.25
N LYS A 84 -1.79 -3.13 14.07
CA LYS A 84 -1.60 -4.54 13.65
C LYS A 84 -0.13 -4.85 13.47
N THR A 85 0.60 -4.92 14.57
CA THR A 85 1.86 -5.67 14.62
C THR A 85 1.55 -7.16 14.42
N PRO A 86 2.32 -7.90 13.59
CA PRO A 86 2.22 -9.35 13.56
C PRO A 86 2.94 -9.89 14.79
N ASP A 87 2.18 -10.25 15.82
CA ASP A 87 2.70 -11.03 16.93
C ASP A 87 3.20 -12.39 16.41
N HIS A 88 4.42 -12.76 16.80
CA HIS A 88 4.99 -14.06 16.54
C HIS A 88 4.22 -15.11 17.35
N GLN A 89 3.19 -15.73 16.77
CA GLN A 89 2.57 -16.92 17.35
C GLN A 89 2.76 -18.14 16.45
N GLY A 90 3.82 -18.88 16.76
CA GLY A 90 3.74 -20.30 17.08
C GLY A 90 3.04 -21.22 16.08
N ILE A 91 3.85 -22.09 15.48
CA ILE A 91 3.49 -23.40 14.92
C ILE A 91 2.27 -23.99 15.64
N LYS A 92 1.13 -24.09 14.95
CA LYS A 92 0.04 -24.99 15.34
C LYS A 92 -0.24 -25.93 14.18
N SER A 93 0.37 -27.10 14.27
CA SER A 93 0.17 -28.24 13.38
C SER A 93 -1.31 -28.64 13.38
N SER A 94 -2.02 -28.45 12.27
CA SER A 94 -3.42 -28.85 12.13
C SER A 94 -3.49 -30.32 11.72
N ASN A 95 -3.49 -31.21 12.71
CA ASN A 95 -3.91 -32.60 12.53
C ASN A 95 -5.03 -32.88 13.53
N HIS A 96 -6.28 -32.87 13.08
CA HIS A 96 -7.32 -33.76 13.62
C HIS A 96 -8.56 -33.82 12.71
N ARG A 97 -8.56 -34.83 11.83
CA ARG A 97 -9.63 -35.81 11.59
C ARG A 97 -11.07 -35.32 11.79
N SER A 98 -11.77 -35.05 10.68
CA SER A 98 -13.23 -35.19 10.61
C SER A 98 -13.57 -36.49 9.89
N LYS A 99 -14.04 -37.50 10.63
CA LYS A 99 -14.80 -38.63 10.07
C LYS A 99 -16.24 -38.50 10.57
N THR A 100 -17.16 -38.42 9.62
CA THR A 100 -18.62 -38.42 9.75
C THR A 100 -19.13 -39.57 10.62
N VAL A 101 -20.09 -39.30 11.52
CA VAL A 101 -21.15 -40.24 11.89
C VAL A 101 -22.44 -39.44 12.13
N ILE A 102 -23.48 -39.86 11.41
CA ILE A 102 -24.86 -39.41 11.50
C ILE A 102 -25.54 -40.25 12.59
N SER A 103 -26.27 -39.63 13.51
CA SER A 103 -27.36 -40.30 14.22
C SER A 103 -28.44 -39.31 14.64
N ASN A 104 -29.58 -39.41 13.96
CA ASN A 104 -30.85 -38.79 14.32
C ASN A 104 -31.43 -39.44 15.58
N THR A 105 -32.00 -38.64 16.47
CA THR A 105 -33.06 -39.08 17.38
C THR A 105 -34.14 -38.00 17.44
N ASN A 106 -35.29 -38.25 16.81
CA ASN A 106 -36.52 -37.49 17.05
C ASN A 106 -37.14 -38.01 18.35
N SER A 107 -37.50 -37.08 19.23
CA SER A 107 -38.44 -37.34 20.34
C SER A 107 -39.86 -37.41 19.81
N LEU A 108 -40.57 -38.49 20.13
CA LEU A 108 -41.84 -38.55 20.84
C LEU A 108 -42.23 -40.02 21.06
#